data_AF-A0A4Y2CR18-F1
#
_entry.id   AF-A0A4Y2CR18-F1
#
_cell.length_a   1.000
_cell.length_b   1.000
_cell.length_c   1.000
_cell.angle_alpha   90.00
_cell.angle_beta   90.00
_cell.angle_gamma   90.00
#
_symmetry.space_group_name_H-M   'P 1'
#
loop_
_entity.id
_entity.type
_entity.pdbx_description
1 polymer ?
#
loop_
_entity_poly.entity_id
_entity_poly.type
_entity_poly.pdbx_seq_one_letter_code
_entity_poly.pdbx_strand_id
1 'polypeptide(L)'
;PNSGDVTVALAVRVHPTLELSEDKYFFLTCGKAGFRNARNETSRVTLNFYHDNKKVQELIYNQEYELRAAMSKPDDIHKLKVRSCLSFSPNTTEVPLIDGNG
;
A
#
# COMPACT_ATOMS: atom_id res chain seq x y z
N PRO A 1 17.82 0.45 -19.32
CA PRO A 1 18.15 0.62 -17.88
C PRO A 1 17.63 1.98 -17.36
N ASN A 2 16.34 2.03 -17.00
CA ASN A 2 15.67 3.17 -16.36
C ASN A 2 14.42 2.60 -15.69
N SER A 3 14.59 1.85 -14.59
CA SER A 3 13.47 1.50 -13.71
C SER A 3 13.03 2.80 -13.04
N GLY A 4 11.86 3.33 -13.42
CA GLY A 4 11.37 4.63 -13.00
C GLY A 4 10.93 4.72 -11.52
N ASP A 5 11.67 4.05 -10.64
CA ASP A 5 11.44 4.02 -9.22
C ASP A 5 12.45 4.96 -8.55
N VAL A 6 11.92 5.99 -7.86
CA VAL A 6 12.73 6.97 -7.14
C VAL A 6 12.81 6.54 -5.70
N THR A 7 14.01 6.25 -5.19
CA THR A 7 14.21 5.97 -3.77
C THR A 7 14.95 7.11 -3.11
N VAL A 8 14.39 7.62 -2.02
CA VAL A 8 15.01 8.63 -1.15
C VAL A 8 15.40 7.96 0.16
N ALA A 9 16.67 8.09 0.55
CA ALA A 9 17.13 7.69 1.88
C ALA A 9 17.02 8.89 2.83
N LEU A 10 16.33 8.72 3.94
CA LEU A 10 16.16 9.70 4.99
C LEU A 10 16.87 9.19 6.25
N ALA A 11 17.88 9.91 6.72
CA ALA A 11 18.50 9.69 8.02
C ALA A 11 17.94 10.70 9.02
N VAL A 12 17.34 10.22 10.12
CA VAL A 12 16.78 11.05 11.18
C VAL A 12 17.65 10.92 12.41
N ARG A 13 18.30 12.02 12.78
CA ARG A 13 19.07 12.16 14.02
C ARG A 13 18.19 12.74 15.12
N VAL A 14 18.11 12.05 16.26
CA VAL A 14 17.29 12.50 17.41
C VAL A 14 17.88 13.75 18.07
N HIS A 15 19.20 13.89 18.12
CA HIS A 15 19.87 15.07 18.68
C HIS A 15 21.14 15.44 17.87
N PRO A 16 21.31 16.69 17.41
CA PRO A 16 22.29 17.06 16.37
C PRO A 16 23.75 16.78 16.73
N THR A 17 24.10 16.88 18.02
CA THR A 17 25.50 16.81 18.50
C THR A 17 25.79 15.60 19.39
N LEU A 18 24.79 14.77 19.70
CA LEU A 18 24.99 13.62 20.60
C LEU A 18 25.49 12.43 19.78
N GLU A 19 26.81 12.24 19.72
CA GLU A 19 27.46 11.21 18.89
C GLU A 19 27.05 9.76 19.23
N LEU A 20 26.57 9.52 20.46
CA LEU A 20 26.11 8.21 20.93
C LEU A 20 24.66 7.88 20.53
N SER A 21 23.93 8.81 19.92
CA SER A 21 22.57 8.54 19.42
C SER A 21 22.64 8.00 17.99
N GLU A 22 22.15 6.79 17.78
CA GLU A 22 22.06 6.20 16.44
C GLU A 22 21.07 6.97 15.55
N ASP A 23 21.45 7.13 14.28
CA ASP A 23 20.56 7.69 13.25
C ASP A 23 19.56 6.63 12.79
N LYS A 24 18.30 7.02 12.65
CA LYS A 24 17.26 6.16 12.07
C LYS A 24 17.21 6.35 10.57
N TYR A 25 17.45 5.28 9.80
CA TYR A 25 17.40 5.32 8.34
C TYR A 25 16.05 4.82 7.83
N PHE A 26 15.40 5.62 6.98
CA PHE A 26 14.17 5.28 6.26
C PHE A 26 14.42 5.33 4.76
N PHE A 27 13.88 4.36 4.03
CA PHE A 27 13.93 4.35 2.57
C PHE A 27 12.52 4.56 2.02
N LEU A 28 12.32 5.68 1.33
CA LEU A 28 11.07 6.06 0.70
C LEU A 28 11.17 5.80 -0.80
N THR A 29 10.49 4.77 -1.30
CA THR A 29 10.51 4.43 -2.73
C THR A 29 9.18 4.77 -3.39
N CYS A 30 9.21 5.73 -4.32
CA CYS A 30 8.11 6.03 -5.23
C CYS A 30 8.34 5.27 -6.54
N GLY A 31 7.71 4.11 -6.68
CA GLY A 31 7.81 3.26 -7.86
C GLY A 31 6.68 3.47 -8.87
N LYS A 32 6.91 3.06 -10.12
CA LYS A 32 5.80 2.90 -11.08
C LYS A 32 4.88 1.79 -10.57
N ALA A 33 3.60 2.12 -10.38
CA ALA A 33 2.61 1.15 -9.91
C ALA A 33 2.51 -0.07 -10.85
N GLY A 34 2.85 -1.24 -10.30
CA GLY A 34 2.71 -2.54 -10.94
C GLY A 34 3.97 -3.41 -10.87
N PHE A 35 3.82 -4.68 -11.25
CA PHE A 35 4.89 -5.67 -11.31
C PHE A 35 4.86 -6.41 -12.66
N ARG A 36 5.96 -7.09 -13.01
CA ARG A 36 6.03 -7.91 -14.23
C ARG A 36 5.46 -9.29 -13.93
N ASN A 37 4.43 -9.69 -14.67
CA ASN A 37 3.80 -11.00 -14.54
C ASN A 37 4.61 -12.07 -15.31
N ALA A 38 4.21 -13.33 -15.21
CA ALA A 38 4.82 -14.49 -15.88
C ALA A 38 4.84 -14.39 -17.41
N ARG A 39 4.00 -13.51 -17.98
CA ARG A 39 3.91 -13.22 -19.42
C ARG A 39 4.72 -11.98 -19.82
N ASN A 40 5.57 -11.47 -18.91
CA ASN A 40 6.36 -10.25 -19.06
C ASN A 40 5.52 -8.96 -19.26
N GLU A 41 4.24 -8.98 -18.89
CA GLU A 41 3.36 -7.83 -18.94
C GLU A 41 3.35 -7.07 -17.62
N THR A 42 3.10 -5.77 -17.66
CA THR A 42 2.86 -4.99 -16.44
C THR A 42 1.46 -5.27 -15.89
N SER A 43 1.40 -5.80 -14.68
CA SER A 43 0.19 -6.03 -13.88
C SER A 43 0.11 -5.04 -12.72
N ARG A 44 -1.08 -4.64 -12.31
CA ARG A 44 -1.34 -3.68 -11.23
C ARG A 44 -2.30 -4.26 -10.20
N VAL A 45 -2.10 -3.88 -8.95
CA VAL A 45 -3.03 -4.17 -7.85
C VAL A 45 -3.89 -2.94 -7.61
N THR A 46 -5.19 -3.12 -7.47
CA THR A 46 -6.17 -2.07 -7.20
C THR A 46 -7.04 -2.47 -6.03
N LEU A 47 -7.48 -1.49 -5.24
CA LEU A 47 -8.50 -1.68 -4.22
C LEU A 47 -9.83 -1.13 -4.77
N ASN A 48 -10.90 -1.89 -4.63
CA ASN A 48 -12.22 -1.53 -5.13
C ASN A 48 -13.26 -1.75 -4.03
N PHE A 49 -14.18 -0.81 -3.88
CA PHE A 49 -15.31 -0.96 -2.98
C PHE A 49 -16.46 -1.70 -3.66
N TYR A 50 -17.11 -2.57 -2.90
CA TYR A 50 -18.28 -3.32 -3.32
C TYR A 50 -19.41 -3.12 -2.32
N HIS A 51 -20.64 -3.01 -2.84
CA HIS A 51 -21.88 -3.07 -2.07
C HIS A 51 -22.81 -4.05 -2.79
N ASP A 52 -23.39 -5.01 -2.07
CA ASP A 52 -24.22 -6.08 -2.65
C ASP A 52 -23.59 -6.76 -3.87
N ASN A 53 -22.31 -7.13 -3.77
CA ASN A 53 -21.50 -7.72 -4.85
C ASN A 53 -21.35 -6.86 -6.11
N LYS A 54 -21.74 -5.58 -6.08
CA LYS A 54 -21.52 -4.62 -7.18
C LYS A 54 -20.41 -3.66 -6.83
N LYS A 55 -19.50 -3.45 -7.76
CA LYS A 55 -18.45 -2.44 -7.62
C LYS A 55 -19.09 -1.06 -7.57
N VAL A 56 -18.75 -0.25 -6.58
CA VAL A 56 -19.23 1.13 -6.40
C VAL A 56 -18.09 2.13 -6.55
N GLN A 57 -18.41 3.35 -6.97
CA GLN A 57 -17.44 4.45 -7.09
C GLN A 57 -17.58 5.47 -5.96
N GLU A 58 -18.75 5.54 -5.33
CA GLU A 58 -19.08 6.49 -4.28
C GLU A 58 -19.41 5.74 -3.00
N LEU A 59 -19.01 6.30 -1.87
CA LEU A 59 -19.26 5.76 -0.53
C LEU A 59 -20.19 6.70 0.21
N ILE A 60 -21.21 6.12 0.82
CA ILE A 60 -22.22 6.80 1.62
C ILE A 60 -21.92 6.50 3.08
N TYR A 61 -22.03 7.53 3.91
CA TYR A 61 -21.81 7.39 5.34
C TYR A 61 -22.81 6.39 5.96
N ASN A 62 -22.35 5.65 6.97
CA ASN A 62 -23.15 4.66 7.70
C ASN A 62 -23.69 3.50 6.83
N GLN A 63 -22.97 3.17 5.76
CA GLN A 63 -23.22 2.00 4.91
C GLN A 63 -22.02 1.06 4.95
N GLU A 64 -22.28 -0.25 4.93
CA GLU A 64 -21.24 -1.26 4.91
C GLU A 64 -20.77 -1.55 3.48
N TYR A 65 -19.46 -1.67 3.33
CA TYR A 65 -18.80 -1.93 2.06
C TYR A 65 -17.73 -3.00 2.21
N GLU A 66 -17.59 -3.81 1.16
CA GLU A 66 -16.50 -4.76 1.06
C GLU A 66 -15.36 -4.15 0.24
N LEU A 67 -14.16 -4.08 0.84
CA LEU A 67 -12.95 -3.63 0.16
C LEU A 67 -12.23 -4.84 -0.45
N ARG A 68 -12.18 -4.93 -1.78
CA ARG A 68 -11.56 -6.04 -2.51
C ARG A 68 -10.28 -5.62 -3.22
N ALA A 69 -9.20 -6.35 -2.97
CA ALA A 69 -7.97 -6.25 -3.76
C ALA A 69 -8.10 -7.05 -5.06
N ALA A 70 -7.80 -6.41 -6.20
CA ALA A 70 -7.87 -7.03 -7.53
C ALA A 70 -6.57 -6.82 -8.31
N MET A 71 -6.13 -7.86 -9.02
CA MET A 71 -4.97 -7.85 -9.89
C MET A 71 -5.42 -7.73 -11.36
N SER A 72 -4.89 -6.74 -12.08
CA SER A 72 -5.04 -6.69 -13.54
C SER A 72 -4.13 -7.75 -14.18
N LYS A 73 -4.60 -8.44 -15.23
CA LYS A 73 -3.80 -9.45 -15.96
C LYS A 73 -3.24 -10.57 -15.04
N PRO A 74 -4.10 -11.27 -14.30
CA PRO A 74 -3.66 -12.31 -13.37
C PRO A 74 -2.92 -13.45 -14.09
N ASP A 75 -2.01 -14.09 -13.37
CA ASP A 75 -1.32 -15.28 -13.79
C ASP A 75 -1.33 -16.35 -12.68
N ASP A 76 -0.76 -17.52 -12.97
CA ASP A 76 -0.79 -18.64 -12.03
C ASP A 76 0.29 -18.54 -10.94
N ILE A 77 1.31 -17.70 -11.15
CA ILE A 77 2.50 -17.61 -10.29
C ILE A 77 2.30 -16.59 -9.17
N HIS A 78 1.67 -15.45 -9.48
CA HIS A 78 1.48 -14.35 -8.56
C HIS A 78 0.12 -14.45 -7.87
N LYS A 79 0.13 -14.36 -6.54
CA LYS A 79 -1.06 -14.30 -5.70
C LYS A 79 -1.07 -13.01 -4.90
N LEU A 80 -2.25 -12.62 -4.45
CA LEU A 80 -2.43 -11.43 -3.59
C LEU A 80 -2.57 -11.86 -2.14
N LYS A 81 -1.82 -11.18 -1.27
CA LYS A 81 -2.02 -11.20 0.18
C LYS A 81 -1.99 -9.76 0.68
N VAL A 82 -3.02 -9.34 1.40
CA VAL A 82 -3.04 -8.05 2.09
C VAL A 82 -2.29 -8.23 3.41
N ARG A 83 -1.27 -7.42 3.69
CA ARG A 83 -0.49 -7.53 4.93
C ARG A 83 -0.95 -6.57 6.04
N SER A 84 -1.46 -5.40 5.65
CA SER A 84 -1.96 -4.38 6.55
C SER A 84 -2.94 -3.48 5.79
N CYS A 85 -3.96 -2.98 6.49
CA CYS A 85 -4.94 -2.04 5.99
C CYS A 85 -5.27 -1.08 7.12
N LEU A 86 -5.06 0.22 6.86
CA LEU A 86 -5.16 1.28 7.85
C LEU A 86 -6.12 2.33 7.30
N SER A 87 -7.09 2.74 8.11
CA SER A 87 -7.92 3.91 7.85
C SER A 87 -7.41 5.08 8.67
N PHE A 88 -7.27 6.25 8.06
CA PHE A 88 -6.89 7.47 8.74
C PHE A 88 -7.92 8.59 8.48
N SER A 89 -8.22 9.34 9.54
CA SER A 89 -9.00 10.58 9.47
C SER A 89 -8.11 11.76 9.87
N PRO A 90 -8.32 12.97 9.31
CA PRO A 90 -7.60 14.19 9.74
C PRO A 90 -7.64 14.41 11.26
N ASN A 91 -8.61 13.82 11.95
CA ASN A 91 -8.85 13.95 13.38
C ASN A 91 -8.10 12.88 14.20
N THR A 92 -6.92 12.46 13.76
CA THR A 92 -5.94 11.62 14.51
C THR A 92 -6.40 10.23 14.96
N THR A 93 -7.40 9.65 14.31
CA THR A 93 -7.84 8.27 14.56
C THR A 93 -7.34 7.36 13.46
N GLU A 94 -6.29 6.59 13.76
CA GLU A 94 -5.89 5.43 12.96
C GLU A 94 -6.67 4.21 13.43
N VAL A 95 -7.39 3.57 12.52
CA VAL A 95 -8.15 2.34 12.81
C VAL A 95 -7.61 1.22 11.93
N PRO A 96 -7.09 0.12 12.51
CA PRO A 96 -6.72 -1.05 11.74
C PRO A 96 -7.99 -1.69 11.17
N LEU A 97 -8.05 -1.83 9.85
CA LEU A 97 -9.18 -2.46 9.15
C LEU A 97 -8.97 -3.97 8.97
N ILE A 98 -7.73 -4.44 9.10
CA ILE A 98 -7.37 -5.85 9.12
C ILE A 98 -6.35 -6.11 10.22
N ASP A 99 -6.26 -7.35 10.68
CA ASP A 99 -5.26 -7.77 11.64
C ASP A 99 -3.89 -8.06 10.97
N GLY A 100 -2.87 -8.36 11.77
CA GLY A 100 -1.52 -8.62 11.28
C GLY A 100 -1.36 -9.91 10.45
N ASN A 101 -2.41 -10.71 10.29
CA ASN A 101 -2.37 -11.96 9.52
C ASN A 101 -2.88 -11.80 8.08
N GLY A 102 -3.57 -10.69 7.80
CA GLY A 102 -4.10 -10.37 6.48
C GLY A 102 -5.52 -10.87 6.30
#